data_AF-A0A922HXR6-F1
#
_entry.id   AF-A0A922HXR6-F1
#
_cell.length_a   1.000
_cell.length_b   1.000
_cell.length_c   1.000
_cell.angle_alpha   90.00
_cell.angle_beta   90.00
_cell.angle_gamma   90.00
#
_symmetry.space_group_name_H-M   'P 1'
#
loop_
_entity.id
_entity.type
_entity.pdbx_description
1 polymer ?
#
loop_
_entity_poly.entity_id
_entity_poly.type
_entity_poly.pdbx_seq_one_letter_code
_entity_poly.pdbx_strand_id
1 'polypeptide(L)'
;MTNEFKKRKYEDENRTFNAEWEEKFFFIDNNEKALCVICNNTIKNYKSSNLRRHYETNHPQFSNQYPPNSKLRSCKLASLKSNLSKQQSIFMNFSNQANNVTEAGFVISWNIARAKRPYGEGEFIKKNLEDVLKVLDPNNVALQKVFSQIPISRHTTERRITAINTSLENNLKNDLKNCIAFSLALDESTDITDIPQLAVFIRFVSPDFVVEEELLDLVALQESTPGVDIKNALDSMMKTFDVPLNKLVSIATDGAPAMLDKKTGLMGLLRNDSQIPQFIPIHCIIHREHLVTKYLNYPGVMKTVLHIVNYIRTNAKNHRQFKNFLEELNDQELPNDINFFCIVRWLSSYNILNRFVDLFDPITEFLKKKEITYSELNDDEWLQDLMFLTDVMEHLQTLNLQLQGKDKIISDLSQCIFSFQTKLQLFQKDIKNKTFCHFHRIKKIGFNIKQEKLNEYIKNLEGILTEFQNRFQDLKYFKSFLDFFLNPFAINIIQDEFSISNIIMTQQESGELELIEMQEDQALQLKYKSTSITEFWKFVPESKYPELKKAACRIISIFGTTYTCESFYSTLKFVKSKHRSMLTNQHLKELMRSSATNYLPNFKQLATQAK
;
A
#
# COMPACT_ATOMS: atom_id res chain seq x y z
N MET A 1 2.29 -53.99 -54.70
CA MET A 1 3.10 -53.55 -53.54
C MET A 1 4.18 -52.60 -54.03
N THR A 2 3.84 -51.32 -54.13
CA THR A 2 4.76 -50.23 -54.47
C THR A 2 5.39 -49.73 -53.17
N ASN A 3 6.67 -50.02 -52.96
CA ASN A 3 7.45 -49.47 -51.85
C ASN A 3 7.76 -47.99 -52.13
N GLU A 4 6.95 -47.09 -51.57
CA GLU A 4 7.33 -45.69 -51.44
C GLU A 4 8.45 -45.57 -50.39
N PHE A 5 9.67 -45.31 -50.85
CA PHE A 5 10.73 -44.84 -49.97
C PHE A 5 10.35 -43.46 -49.44
N LYS A 6 9.79 -43.40 -48.22
CA LYS A 6 9.66 -42.15 -47.45
C LYS A 6 11.05 -41.50 -47.33
N LYS A 7 11.25 -40.36 -48.00
CA LYS A 7 12.40 -39.47 -47.75
C LYS A 7 12.32 -39.02 -46.29
N ARG A 8 13.26 -39.49 -45.45
CA ARG A 8 13.38 -39.07 -44.05
C ARG A 8 13.68 -37.57 -43.99
N LYS A 9 12.96 -36.82 -43.15
CA LYS A 9 13.25 -35.41 -42.90
C LYS A 9 14.36 -35.32 -41.85
N TYR A 10 15.19 -34.28 -41.93
CA TYR A 10 16.32 -34.08 -41.03
C TYR A 10 15.90 -33.98 -39.55
N GLU A 11 14.69 -33.47 -39.30
CA GLU A 11 14.05 -33.35 -37.99
C GLU A 11 13.80 -34.72 -37.32
N ASP A 12 13.73 -35.80 -38.10
CA ASP A 12 13.47 -37.16 -37.61
C ASP A 12 14.74 -37.90 -37.14
N GLU A 13 15.94 -37.33 -37.35
CA GLU A 13 17.21 -38.07 -37.26
C GLU A 13 17.99 -37.90 -35.93
N ASN A 14 17.53 -37.08 -34.97
CA ASN A 14 18.12 -36.87 -33.61
C ASN A 14 19.66 -37.00 -33.56
N ARG A 15 20.37 -36.36 -34.49
CA ARG A 15 21.82 -36.50 -34.62
C ARG A 15 22.51 -35.73 -33.51
N THR A 16 23.49 -36.33 -32.86
CA THR A 16 24.32 -35.70 -31.81
C THR A 16 25.73 -35.37 -32.33
N PHE A 17 26.40 -34.43 -31.67
CA PHE A 17 27.78 -34.08 -31.98
C PHE A 17 28.74 -35.23 -31.61
N ASN A 18 29.66 -35.58 -32.51
CA ASN A 18 30.68 -36.59 -32.24
C ASN A 18 32.01 -35.92 -31.87
N ALA A 19 32.52 -36.21 -30.67
CA ALA A 19 33.76 -35.65 -30.12
C ALA A 19 35.01 -35.92 -31.00
N GLU A 20 35.02 -36.98 -31.81
CA GLU A 20 36.13 -37.23 -32.75
C GLU A 20 36.27 -36.12 -33.81
N TRP A 21 35.22 -35.34 -34.07
CA TRP A 21 35.25 -34.23 -35.02
C TRP A 21 36.09 -33.05 -34.53
N GLU A 22 36.36 -32.97 -33.23
CA GLU A 22 37.26 -31.97 -32.67
C GLU A 22 38.69 -32.19 -33.18
N GLU A 23 39.18 -33.43 -33.09
CA GLU A 23 40.51 -33.78 -33.56
C GLU A 23 40.56 -33.97 -35.09
N LYS A 24 39.53 -34.55 -35.69
CA LYS A 24 39.50 -34.82 -37.14
C LYS A 24 39.31 -33.55 -37.96
N PHE A 25 38.45 -32.62 -37.52
CA PHE A 25 38.02 -31.48 -38.34
C PHE A 25 38.09 -30.12 -37.63
N PHE A 26 38.56 -30.04 -36.37
CA PHE A 26 38.59 -28.81 -35.58
C PHE A 26 37.21 -28.15 -35.41
N PHE A 27 36.18 -28.98 -35.22
CA PHE A 27 34.84 -28.51 -34.84
C PHE A 27 34.58 -28.74 -33.37
N ILE A 28 33.84 -27.84 -32.72
CA ILE A 28 33.30 -28.05 -31.37
C ILE A 28 31.78 -27.91 -31.39
N ASP A 29 31.13 -28.44 -30.36
CA ASP A 29 29.72 -28.20 -30.13
C ASP A 29 29.49 -26.79 -29.55
N ASN A 30 28.52 -26.06 -30.11
CA ASN A 30 28.11 -24.73 -29.68
C ASN A 30 26.59 -24.56 -29.82
N ASN A 31 25.84 -25.03 -28.81
CA ASN A 31 24.37 -24.98 -28.72
C ASN A 31 23.68 -25.53 -29.98
N GLU A 32 23.80 -26.84 -30.19
CA GLU A 32 23.14 -27.59 -31.29
C GLU A 32 23.68 -27.26 -32.70
N LYS A 33 24.87 -26.64 -32.78
CA LYS A 33 25.55 -26.34 -34.04
C LYS A 33 27.04 -26.64 -33.93
N ALA A 34 27.64 -27.10 -35.02
CA ALA A 34 29.08 -27.35 -35.08
C ALA A 34 29.83 -26.06 -35.45
N LEU A 35 30.72 -25.60 -34.58
CA LEU A 35 31.54 -24.41 -34.79
C LEU A 35 32.98 -24.78 -35.18
N CYS A 36 33.47 -24.28 -36.31
CA CYS A 36 34.87 -24.45 -36.71
C CYS A 36 35.77 -23.53 -35.87
N VAL A 37 36.67 -24.08 -35.05
CA VAL A 37 37.56 -23.27 -34.19
C VAL A 37 38.74 -22.62 -34.95
N ILE A 38 38.86 -22.87 -36.26
CA ILE A 38 39.90 -22.26 -37.12
C ILE A 38 39.40 -20.91 -37.67
N CYS A 39 38.15 -20.83 -38.11
CA CYS A 39 37.58 -19.64 -38.78
C CYS A 39 36.27 -19.13 -38.20
N ASN A 40 35.78 -19.71 -37.10
CA ASN A 40 34.53 -19.37 -36.41
C ASN A 40 33.24 -19.50 -37.26
N ASN A 41 33.28 -20.23 -38.38
CA ASN A 41 32.10 -20.54 -39.17
C ASN A 41 31.25 -21.63 -38.51
N THR A 42 29.93 -21.42 -38.51
CA THR A 42 28.96 -22.32 -37.87
C THR A 42 28.21 -23.16 -38.90
N ILE A 43 28.15 -24.48 -38.69
CA ILE A 43 27.41 -25.43 -39.51
C ILE A 43 26.23 -25.96 -38.70
N LYS A 44 25.00 -25.68 -39.18
CA LYS A 44 23.76 -26.03 -38.46
C LYS A 44 23.51 -27.53 -38.32
N ASN A 45 24.09 -28.35 -39.19
CA ASN A 45 23.76 -29.77 -39.25
C ASN A 45 24.94 -30.63 -38.82
N TYR A 46 24.74 -31.54 -37.85
CA TYR A 46 25.71 -32.54 -37.44
C TYR A 46 25.84 -33.67 -38.48
N LYS A 47 26.45 -33.31 -39.61
CA LYS A 47 26.81 -34.26 -40.68
C LYS A 47 28.31 -34.21 -40.88
N SER A 48 28.97 -35.33 -40.59
CA SER A 48 30.42 -35.50 -40.80
C SER A 48 30.86 -35.07 -42.21
N SER A 49 30.07 -35.38 -43.25
CA SER A 49 30.35 -34.95 -44.63
C SER A 49 30.39 -33.43 -44.81
N ASN A 50 29.54 -32.68 -44.09
CA ASN A 50 29.53 -31.22 -44.16
C ASN A 50 30.73 -30.61 -43.43
N LEU A 51 31.07 -31.14 -42.25
CA LEU A 51 32.21 -30.69 -41.45
C LEU A 51 33.52 -31.00 -42.18
N ARG A 52 33.64 -32.21 -42.71
CA ARG A 52 34.77 -32.66 -43.52
C ARG A 52 34.93 -31.79 -44.77
N ARG A 53 33.86 -31.58 -45.53
CA ARG A 53 33.89 -30.70 -46.71
C ARG A 53 34.35 -29.31 -46.35
N HIS A 54 33.79 -28.70 -45.30
CA HIS A 54 34.23 -27.37 -44.84
C HIS A 54 35.72 -27.35 -44.47
N TYR A 55 36.20 -28.35 -43.74
CA TYR A 55 37.59 -28.45 -43.33
C TYR A 55 38.53 -28.60 -44.53
N GLU A 56 38.23 -29.50 -45.45
CA GLU A 56 39.04 -29.77 -46.63
C GLU A 56 39.03 -28.60 -47.63
N THR A 57 37.89 -27.91 -47.82
CA THR A 57 37.80 -26.80 -48.77
C THR A 57 38.36 -25.49 -48.23
N ASN A 58 38.10 -25.16 -46.96
CA ASN A 58 38.47 -23.85 -46.40
C ASN A 58 39.81 -23.89 -45.66
N HIS A 59 40.27 -25.08 -45.26
CA HIS A 59 41.52 -25.28 -44.52
C HIS A 59 42.43 -26.35 -45.16
N PRO A 60 42.64 -26.33 -46.50
CA PRO A 60 43.30 -27.43 -47.23
C PRO A 60 44.74 -27.71 -46.77
N GLN A 61 45.46 -26.68 -46.33
CA GLN A 61 46.86 -26.80 -45.89
C GLN A 61 47.01 -27.10 -44.40
N PHE A 62 45.90 -27.10 -43.64
CA PHE A 62 45.96 -27.17 -42.17
C PHE A 62 46.42 -28.54 -41.68
N SER A 63 46.10 -29.61 -42.43
CA SER A 63 46.59 -30.96 -42.13
C SER A 63 48.07 -31.16 -42.46
N ASN A 64 48.65 -30.35 -43.36
CA ASN A 64 50.08 -30.40 -43.66
C ASN A 64 50.89 -29.78 -42.51
N GLN A 65 50.38 -28.69 -41.93
CA GLN A 65 51.01 -28.01 -40.79
C GLN A 65 50.76 -28.73 -39.46
N TYR A 66 49.60 -29.38 -39.32
CA TYR A 66 49.19 -30.10 -38.12
C TYR A 66 48.68 -31.51 -38.49
N PRO A 67 49.58 -32.48 -38.72
CA PRO A 67 49.21 -33.82 -39.17
C PRO A 67 48.23 -34.53 -38.22
N PRO A 68 47.27 -35.31 -38.74
CA PRO A 68 46.38 -36.14 -37.91
C PRO A 68 47.16 -37.01 -36.92
N ASN A 69 46.60 -37.22 -35.72
CA ASN A 69 47.22 -37.99 -34.63
C ASN A 69 48.59 -37.50 -34.13
N SER A 70 49.01 -36.28 -34.48
CA SER A 70 50.26 -35.68 -33.98
C SER A 70 50.05 -34.90 -32.69
N LYS A 71 51.05 -34.90 -31.79
CA LYS A 71 51.05 -34.03 -30.59
C LYS A 71 50.87 -32.56 -30.94
N LEU A 72 51.46 -32.10 -32.05
CA LEU A 72 51.33 -30.72 -32.55
C LEU A 72 49.87 -30.34 -32.84
N ARG A 73 49.10 -31.26 -33.42
CA ARG A 73 47.67 -31.06 -33.73
C ARG A 73 46.84 -30.93 -32.46
N SER A 74 47.03 -31.83 -31.49
CA SER A 74 46.33 -31.77 -30.21
C SER A 74 46.68 -30.49 -29.43
N CYS A 75 47.96 -30.08 -29.42
CA CYS A 75 48.38 -28.80 -28.82
C CYS A 75 47.74 -27.59 -29.52
N LYS A 76 47.64 -27.60 -30.85
CA LYS A 76 47.01 -26.51 -31.61
C LYS A 76 45.50 -26.44 -31.34
N LEU A 77 44.82 -27.58 -31.29
CA LEU A 77 43.40 -27.66 -30.94
C LEU A 77 43.14 -27.09 -29.54
N ALA A 78 43.95 -27.49 -28.55
CA ALA A 78 43.88 -26.96 -27.19
C ALA A 78 44.10 -25.44 -27.14
N SER A 79 45.08 -24.92 -27.91
CA SER A 79 45.34 -23.49 -28.03
C SER A 79 44.16 -22.72 -28.65
N LEU A 80 43.57 -23.23 -29.74
CA LEU A 80 42.42 -22.60 -30.40
C LEU A 80 41.18 -22.61 -29.51
N LYS A 81 40.91 -23.74 -28.83
CA LYS A 81 39.84 -23.83 -27.82
C LYS A 81 40.05 -22.83 -26.68
N SER A 82 41.28 -22.72 -26.17
CA SER A 82 41.62 -21.75 -25.11
C SER A 82 41.42 -20.30 -25.56
N ASN A 83 41.82 -19.95 -26.79
CA ASN A 83 41.63 -18.61 -27.33
C ASN A 83 40.15 -18.28 -27.56
N LEU A 84 39.37 -19.22 -28.08
CA LEU A 84 37.93 -19.06 -28.26
C LEU A 84 37.23 -18.89 -26.90
N SER A 85 37.58 -19.72 -25.91
CA SER A 85 37.06 -19.61 -24.54
C SER A 85 37.41 -18.24 -23.92
N LYS A 86 38.63 -17.75 -24.11
CA LYS A 86 39.03 -16.39 -23.68
C LYS A 86 38.19 -15.31 -24.35
N GLN A 87 37.98 -15.38 -25.67
CA GLN A 87 37.14 -14.41 -26.39
C GLN A 87 35.68 -14.43 -25.91
N GLN A 88 35.11 -15.63 -25.73
CA GLN A 88 33.77 -15.81 -25.17
C GLN A 88 33.68 -15.27 -23.74
N SER A 89 34.69 -15.51 -22.90
CA SER A 89 34.74 -14.99 -21.52
C SER A 89 34.81 -13.47 -21.47
N ILE A 90 35.56 -12.83 -22.39
CA ILE A 90 35.63 -11.38 -22.50
C ILE A 90 34.27 -10.80 -22.88
N PHE A 91 33.61 -11.38 -23.90
CA PHE A 91 32.27 -10.96 -24.32
C PHE A 91 31.22 -11.15 -23.21
N MET A 92 31.27 -12.27 -22.50
CA MET A 92 30.41 -12.53 -21.33
C MET A 92 30.66 -11.51 -20.22
N ASN A 93 31.93 -11.17 -19.93
CA ASN A 93 32.29 -10.17 -18.92
C ASN A 93 31.79 -8.77 -19.30
N PHE A 94 31.92 -8.36 -20.58
CA PHE A 94 31.36 -7.09 -21.06
C PHE A 94 29.83 -7.07 -20.99
N SER A 95 29.16 -8.16 -21.37
CA SER A 95 27.70 -8.29 -21.27
C SER A 95 27.22 -8.21 -19.82
N ASN A 96 27.94 -8.88 -18.90
CA ASN A 96 27.66 -8.84 -17.46
C ASN A 96 27.88 -7.45 -16.87
N GLN A 97 28.97 -6.76 -17.26
CA GLN A 97 29.23 -5.40 -16.82
C GLN A 97 28.16 -4.41 -17.32
N ALA A 98 27.74 -4.51 -18.58
CA ALA A 98 26.66 -3.69 -19.13
C ALA A 98 25.32 -3.96 -18.42
N ASN A 99 25.02 -5.21 -18.09
CA ASN A 99 23.86 -5.58 -17.28
C ASN A 99 23.93 -4.97 -15.88
N ASN A 100 25.07 -5.06 -15.20
CA ASN A 100 25.26 -4.50 -13.85
C ASN A 100 25.10 -2.97 -13.84
N VAL A 101 25.63 -2.27 -14.85
CA VAL A 101 25.46 -0.82 -15.02
C VAL A 101 23.98 -0.47 -15.22
N THR A 102 23.28 -1.28 -16.00
CA THR A 102 21.84 -1.12 -16.26
C THR A 102 21.04 -1.40 -14.99
N GLU A 103 21.34 -2.46 -14.26
CA GLU A 103 20.73 -2.78 -12.97
C GLU A 103 20.93 -1.64 -11.95
N ALA A 104 22.15 -1.12 -11.83
CA ALA A 104 22.47 -0.01 -10.93
C ALA A 104 21.61 1.23 -11.20
N GLY A 105 21.38 1.57 -12.47
CA GLY A 105 20.48 2.67 -12.77
C GLY A 105 19.02 2.38 -12.42
N PHE A 106 18.55 1.13 -12.44
CA PHE A 106 17.18 0.78 -12.07
C PHE A 106 17.00 0.95 -10.56
N VAL A 107 18.01 0.56 -9.79
CA VAL A 107 18.09 0.83 -8.34
C VAL A 107 18.02 2.33 -8.05
N ILE A 108 18.77 3.16 -8.78
CA ILE A 108 18.74 4.62 -8.61
C ILE A 108 17.34 5.17 -8.97
N SER A 109 16.78 4.77 -10.11
CA SER A 109 15.45 5.22 -10.54
C SER A 109 14.35 4.83 -9.54
N TRP A 110 14.41 3.61 -9.01
CA TRP A 110 13.53 3.13 -7.94
C TRP A 110 13.63 4.00 -6.68
N ASN A 111 14.85 4.29 -6.23
CA ASN A 111 15.08 5.11 -5.05
C ASN A 111 14.57 6.55 -5.25
N ILE A 112 14.76 7.14 -6.43
CA ILE A 112 14.21 8.46 -6.78
C ILE A 112 12.67 8.44 -6.67
N ALA A 113 12.02 7.42 -7.25
CA ALA A 113 10.56 7.29 -7.21
C ALA A 113 10.05 7.13 -5.77
N ARG A 114 10.65 6.23 -4.98
CA ARG A 114 10.28 6.01 -3.57
C ARG A 114 10.51 7.23 -2.69
N ALA A 115 11.56 7.99 -2.96
CA ALA A 115 11.85 9.24 -2.28
C ALA A 115 10.96 10.42 -2.76
N LYS A 116 10.04 10.16 -3.72
CA LYS A 116 9.09 11.16 -4.27
C LYS A 116 9.82 12.32 -4.96
N ARG A 117 11.02 12.04 -5.49
CA ARG A 117 11.93 13.02 -6.09
C ARG A 117 11.68 13.19 -7.60
N PRO A 118 12.05 14.34 -8.20
CA PRO A 118 11.98 14.54 -9.65
C PRO A 118 12.90 13.60 -10.42
N TYR A 119 12.52 13.24 -11.66
CA TYR A 119 13.32 12.37 -12.54
C TYR A 119 14.74 12.91 -12.85
N GLY A 120 14.91 14.24 -12.82
CA GLY A 120 16.21 14.88 -13.07
C GLY A 120 17.24 14.69 -11.95
N GLU A 121 16.83 14.23 -10.77
CA GLU A 121 17.73 14.01 -9.62
C GLU A 121 18.78 12.93 -9.89
N GLY A 122 18.55 12.04 -10.86
CA GLY A 122 19.51 11.01 -11.24
C GLY A 122 20.87 11.58 -11.59
N GLU A 123 20.92 12.69 -12.35
CA GLU A 123 22.17 13.34 -12.75
C GLU A 123 22.90 13.97 -11.56
N PHE A 124 22.16 14.59 -10.64
CA PHE A 124 22.71 15.12 -9.41
C PHE A 124 23.29 14.01 -8.53
N ILE A 125 22.54 12.92 -8.31
CA ILE A 125 23.00 11.75 -7.54
C ILE A 125 24.26 11.16 -8.16
N LYS A 126 24.26 10.98 -9.48
CA LYS A 126 25.42 10.47 -10.22
C LYS A 126 26.65 11.36 -10.02
N LYS A 127 26.51 12.68 -10.18
CA LYS A 127 27.61 13.62 -9.98
C LYS A 127 28.20 13.54 -8.57
N ASN A 128 27.35 13.51 -7.54
CA ASN A 128 27.82 13.40 -6.15
C ASN A 128 28.59 12.09 -5.91
N LEU A 129 28.10 10.98 -6.45
CA LEU A 129 28.78 9.68 -6.31
C LEU A 129 30.12 9.64 -7.08
N GLU A 130 30.21 10.29 -8.25
CA GLU A 130 31.47 10.48 -8.97
C GLU A 130 32.48 11.31 -8.16
N ASP A 131 32.04 12.41 -7.55
CA ASP A 131 32.91 13.29 -6.76
C ASP A 131 33.38 12.61 -5.45
N VAL A 132 32.50 11.86 -4.78
CA VAL A 132 32.88 11.03 -3.61
C VAL A 132 33.88 9.96 -4.00
N LEU A 133 33.69 9.28 -5.14
CA LEU A 133 34.61 8.25 -5.60
C LEU A 133 36.01 8.81 -5.89
N LYS A 134 36.10 10.01 -6.47
CA LYS A 134 37.38 10.69 -6.68
C LYS A 134 38.12 11.00 -5.38
N VAL A 135 37.41 11.20 -4.26
CA VAL A 135 38.02 11.45 -2.95
C VAL A 135 38.45 10.14 -2.29
N LEU A 136 37.58 9.12 -2.30
CA LEU A 136 37.83 7.86 -1.60
C LEU A 136 38.80 6.93 -2.32
N ASP A 137 38.75 6.89 -3.66
CA ASP A 137 39.57 5.99 -4.47
C ASP A 137 39.96 6.63 -5.83
N PRO A 138 40.84 7.66 -5.81
CA PRO A 138 41.20 8.43 -7.01
C PRO A 138 41.88 7.60 -8.10
N ASN A 139 42.54 6.49 -7.75
CA ASN A 139 43.34 5.68 -8.67
C ASN A 139 42.51 4.59 -9.39
N ASN A 140 41.27 4.36 -8.98
CA ASN A 140 40.42 3.31 -9.54
C ASN A 140 39.65 3.76 -10.79
N VAL A 141 40.40 3.95 -11.88
CA VAL A 141 39.89 4.40 -13.18
C VAL A 141 38.81 3.45 -13.74
N ALA A 142 38.93 2.14 -13.46
CA ALA A 142 37.96 1.15 -13.91
C ALA A 142 36.58 1.40 -13.28
N LEU A 143 36.51 1.59 -11.96
CA LEU A 143 35.27 1.87 -11.25
C LEU A 143 34.69 3.24 -11.63
N GLN A 144 35.54 4.27 -11.75
CA GLN A 144 35.11 5.60 -12.22
C GLN A 144 34.46 5.53 -13.60
N LYS A 145 35.02 4.75 -14.52
CA LYS A 145 34.45 4.52 -15.86
C LYS A 145 33.13 3.75 -15.82
N VAL A 146 33.01 2.73 -14.98
CA VAL A 146 31.74 1.98 -14.81
C VAL A 146 30.64 2.92 -14.33
N PHE A 147 30.97 3.76 -13.36
CA PHE A 147 30.02 4.69 -12.75
C PHE A 147 29.57 5.78 -13.73
N SER A 148 30.51 6.35 -14.50
CA SER A 148 30.20 7.34 -15.53
C SER A 148 29.32 6.79 -16.67
N GLN A 149 29.26 5.46 -16.83
CA GLN A 149 28.42 4.80 -17.84
C GLN A 149 26.99 4.52 -17.37
N ILE A 150 26.65 4.71 -16.09
CA ILE A 150 25.28 4.52 -15.59
C ILE A 150 24.34 5.50 -16.30
N PRO A 151 23.34 5.03 -17.07
CA PRO A 151 22.46 5.91 -17.81
C PRO A 151 21.29 6.30 -16.89
N ILE A 152 21.27 7.57 -16.50
CA ILE A 152 20.33 8.07 -15.47
C ILE A 152 19.80 9.48 -15.78
N SER A 153 19.83 9.87 -17.06
CA SER A 153 19.21 11.12 -17.50
C SER A 153 17.73 11.15 -17.13
N ARG A 154 17.12 12.34 -17.15
CA ARG A 154 15.69 12.52 -16.85
C ARG A 154 14.80 11.50 -17.57
N HIS A 155 14.96 11.35 -18.88
CA HIS A 155 14.14 10.44 -19.69
C HIS A 155 14.51 8.96 -19.51
N THR A 156 15.76 8.66 -19.19
CA THR A 156 16.13 7.28 -18.86
C THR A 156 15.52 6.85 -17.53
N THR A 157 15.53 7.73 -16.53
CA THR A 157 14.90 7.50 -15.22
C THR A 157 13.39 7.33 -15.35
N GLU A 158 12.74 8.18 -16.15
CA GLU A 158 11.31 8.06 -16.51
C GLU A 158 10.99 6.66 -17.09
N ARG A 159 11.67 6.26 -18.16
CA ARG A 159 11.44 4.95 -18.81
C ARG A 159 11.66 3.76 -17.87
N ARG A 160 12.66 3.86 -16.98
CA ARG A 160 12.95 2.80 -16.00
C ARG A 160 11.86 2.68 -14.96
N ILE A 161 11.31 3.81 -14.50
CA ILE A 161 10.17 3.83 -13.57
C ILE A 161 8.95 3.23 -14.27
N THR A 162 8.69 3.56 -15.53
CA THR A 162 7.62 2.91 -16.31
C THR A 162 7.80 1.39 -16.38
N ALA A 163 9.00 0.90 -16.73
CA ALA A 163 9.27 -0.54 -16.79
C ALA A 163 9.15 -1.23 -15.43
N ILE A 164 9.57 -0.57 -14.34
CA ILE A 164 9.34 -1.05 -12.97
C ILE A 164 7.83 -1.19 -12.72
N ASN A 165 7.04 -0.15 -13.01
CA ASN A 165 5.60 -0.19 -12.78
C ASN A 165 4.90 -1.29 -13.59
N THR A 166 5.28 -1.52 -14.85
CA THR A 166 4.76 -2.65 -15.63
C THR A 166 5.05 -3.99 -14.95
N SER A 167 6.25 -4.16 -14.39
CA SER A 167 6.57 -5.37 -13.60
C SER A 167 5.74 -5.48 -12.34
N LEU A 168 5.51 -4.37 -11.63
CA LEU A 168 4.68 -4.34 -10.42
C LEU A 168 3.23 -4.70 -10.72
N GLU A 169 2.66 -4.13 -11.79
CA GLU A 169 1.30 -4.43 -12.24
C GLU A 169 1.16 -5.92 -12.61
N ASN A 170 2.15 -6.50 -13.29
CA ASN A 170 2.15 -7.93 -13.60
C ASN A 170 2.24 -8.83 -12.35
N ASN A 171 3.03 -8.43 -11.35
CA ASN A 171 3.08 -9.15 -10.07
C ASN A 171 1.72 -9.15 -9.39
N LEU A 172 1.09 -7.97 -9.27
CA LEU A 172 -0.24 -7.83 -8.69
C LEU A 172 -1.27 -8.69 -9.44
N LYS A 173 -1.29 -8.68 -10.78
CA LYS A 173 -2.18 -9.54 -11.58
C LYS A 173 -2.02 -11.03 -11.23
N ASN A 174 -0.77 -11.49 -11.11
CA ASN A 174 -0.48 -12.89 -10.78
C ASN A 174 -0.97 -13.25 -9.37
N ASP A 175 -0.76 -12.36 -8.39
CA ASP A 175 -1.18 -12.60 -7.01
C ASP A 175 -2.71 -12.57 -6.87
N LEU A 176 -3.39 -11.65 -7.56
CA LEU A 176 -4.86 -11.62 -7.60
C LEU A 176 -5.43 -12.90 -8.23
N LYS A 177 -4.80 -13.43 -9.29
CA LYS A 177 -5.24 -14.70 -9.87
C LYS A 177 -5.19 -15.85 -8.87
N ASN A 178 -4.22 -15.86 -7.97
CA ASN A 178 -3.98 -16.93 -7.00
C ASN A 178 -4.61 -16.68 -5.62
N CYS A 179 -5.11 -15.47 -5.32
CA CYS A 179 -5.67 -15.16 -4.01
C CYS A 179 -6.93 -15.97 -3.69
N ILE A 180 -7.28 -16.11 -2.43
CA ILE A 180 -8.51 -16.78 -1.97
C ILE A 180 -9.69 -15.81 -1.96
N ALA A 181 -9.44 -14.59 -1.51
CA ALA A 181 -10.43 -13.54 -1.31
C ALA A 181 -9.77 -12.16 -1.47
N PHE A 182 -10.56 -11.17 -1.87
CA PHE A 182 -10.14 -9.78 -1.84
C PHE A 182 -11.29 -8.82 -1.53
N SER A 183 -10.91 -7.63 -1.08
CA SER A 183 -11.81 -6.49 -0.92
C SER A 183 -11.18 -5.21 -1.45
N LEU A 184 -12.01 -4.21 -1.70
CA LEU A 184 -11.58 -2.92 -2.22
C LEU A 184 -11.83 -1.80 -1.21
N ALA A 185 -10.94 -0.81 -1.18
CA ALA A 185 -11.16 0.48 -0.54
C ALA A 185 -11.05 1.58 -1.60
N LEU A 186 -12.06 2.42 -1.68
CA LEU A 186 -12.15 3.52 -2.63
C LEU A 186 -12.33 4.82 -1.87
N ASP A 187 -11.60 5.83 -2.30
CA ASP A 187 -11.73 7.18 -1.80
C ASP A 187 -11.39 8.17 -2.90
N GLU A 188 -11.97 9.36 -2.85
CA GLU A 188 -11.72 10.42 -3.81
C GLU A 188 -11.07 11.63 -3.13
N SER A 189 -10.08 12.23 -3.78
CA SER A 189 -9.54 13.51 -3.32
C SER A 189 -9.13 14.38 -4.51
N THR A 190 -9.13 15.70 -4.32
CA THR A 190 -8.66 16.63 -5.34
C THR A 190 -7.16 16.88 -5.22
N ASP A 191 -6.47 16.88 -6.37
CA ASP A 191 -5.07 17.27 -6.41
C ASP A 191 -4.88 18.80 -6.42
N ILE A 192 -3.62 19.27 -6.42
CA ILE A 192 -3.31 20.70 -6.38
C ILE A 192 -3.74 21.47 -7.65
N THR A 193 -4.16 20.76 -8.70
CA THR A 193 -4.69 21.32 -9.95
C THR A 193 -6.21 21.15 -10.05
N ASP A 194 -6.87 20.88 -8.93
CA ASP A 194 -8.32 20.69 -8.80
C ASP A 194 -8.89 19.52 -9.61
N ILE A 195 -8.03 18.55 -9.99
CA ILE A 195 -8.47 17.33 -10.68
C ILE A 195 -8.85 16.30 -9.61
N PRO A 196 -10.09 15.75 -9.62
CA PRO A 196 -10.46 14.65 -8.76
C PRO A 196 -9.67 13.39 -9.13
N GLN A 197 -9.05 12.78 -8.12
CA GLN A 197 -8.30 11.54 -8.22
C GLN A 197 -9.06 10.48 -7.42
N LEU A 198 -9.36 9.36 -8.06
CA LEU A 198 -9.92 8.16 -7.46
C LEU A 198 -8.78 7.17 -7.21
N ALA A 199 -8.50 6.89 -5.95
CA ALA A 199 -7.56 5.85 -5.53
C ALA A 199 -8.35 4.60 -5.14
N VAL A 200 -7.96 3.47 -5.73
CA VAL A 200 -8.53 2.16 -5.39
C VAL A 200 -7.42 1.29 -4.83
N PHE A 201 -7.55 0.91 -3.57
CA PHE A 201 -6.68 -0.10 -2.95
C PHE A 201 -7.39 -1.45 -2.91
N ILE A 202 -6.60 -2.51 -3.05
CA ILE A 202 -7.06 -3.89 -2.95
C ILE A 202 -6.33 -4.57 -1.79
N ARG A 203 -7.10 -5.22 -0.91
CA ARG A 203 -6.58 -6.12 0.12
C ARG A 203 -6.94 -7.53 -0.29
N PHE A 204 -5.94 -8.39 -0.45
CA PHE A 204 -6.14 -9.78 -0.86
C PHE A 204 -5.40 -10.73 0.07
N VAL A 205 -5.85 -11.98 0.09
CA VAL A 205 -5.30 -13.02 0.96
C VAL A 205 -4.81 -14.18 0.12
N SER A 206 -3.55 -14.55 0.28
CA SER A 206 -2.95 -15.72 -0.38
C SER A 206 -3.46 -17.04 0.25
N PRO A 207 -3.26 -18.20 -0.41
CA PRO A 207 -3.56 -19.51 0.18
C PRO A 207 -2.85 -19.75 1.52
N ASP A 208 -1.65 -19.21 1.69
CA ASP A 208 -0.86 -19.30 2.93
C ASP A 208 -1.34 -18.32 4.03
N PHE A 209 -2.50 -17.69 3.86
CA PHE A 209 -3.08 -16.72 4.80
C PHE A 209 -2.20 -15.48 5.01
N VAL A 210 -1.41 -15.10 4.00
CA VAL A 210 -0.70 -13.81 3.98
C VAL A 210 -1.64 -12.76 3.41
N VAL A 211 -1.86 -11.69 4.18
CA VAL A 211 -2.68 -10.54 3.79
C VAL A 211 -1.78 -9.48 3.21
N GLU A 212 -2.11 -8.99 2.02
CA GLU A 212 -1.39 -7.91 1.37
C GLU A 212 -2.35 -6.80 0.95
N GLU A 213 -1.88 -5.56 1.07
CA GLU A 213 -2.56 -4.37 0.58
C GLU A 213 -1.73 -3.70 -0.51
N GLU A 214 -2.34 -3.49 -1.67
CA GLU A 214 -1.68 -2.84 -2.81
C GLU A 214 -2.60 -1.83 -3.47
N LEU A 215 -1.99 -0.83 -4.12
CA LEU A 215 -2.73 0.09 -4.98
C LEU A 215 -3.21 -0.70 -6.21
N LEU A 216 -4.52 -0.81 -6.41
CA LEU A 216 -5.06 -1.35 -7.66
C LEU A 216 -4.84 -0.34 -8.78
N ASP A 217 -5.33 0.89 -8.63
CA ASP A 217 -4.96 2.00 -9.52
C ASP A 217 -5.25 3.39 -8.94
N LEU A 218 -4.71 4.42 -9.60
CA LEU A 218 -5.01 5.83 -9.39
C LEU A 218 -5.51 6.44 -10.70
N VAL A 219 -6.77 6.89 -10.72
CA VAL A 219 -7.42 7.40 -11.94
C VAL A 219 -7.91 8.83 -11.72
N ALA A 220 -7.57 9.72 -12.65
CA ALA A 220 -8.13 11.06 -12.72
C ALA A 220 -9.53 11.02 -13.32
N LEU A 221 -10.53 11.58 -12.63
CA LEU A 221 -11.88 11.76 -13.14
C LEU A 221 -11.93 13.10 -13.91
N GLN A 222 -12.36 13.09 -15.17
CA GLN A 222 -12.15 14.24 -16.07
C GLN A 222 -13.18 15.37 -15.96
N GLU A 223 -14.47 15.06 -15.76
CA GLU A 223 -15.53 16.07 -15.85
C GLU A 223 -16.45 16.07 -14.62
N SER A 224 -16.79 14.90 -14.08
CA SER A 224 -17.67 14.79 -12.93
C SER A 224 -17.32 13.61 -12.01
N THR A 225 -17.87 13.65 -10.79
CA THR A 225 -17.74 12.65 -9.72
C THR A 225 -19.02 11.86 -9.37
N PRO A 226 -20.14 11.84 -10.16
CA PRO A 226 -21.25 10.94 -9.88
C PRO A 226 -20.83 9.47 -9.84
N GLY A 227 -21.63 8.65 -9.15
CA GLY A 227 -21.34 7.22 -9.00
C GLY A 227 -21.15 6.44 -10.30
N VAL A 228 -21.73 6.91 -11.43
CA VAL A 228 -21.55 6.29 -12.75
C VAL A 228 -20.12 6.44 -13.29
N ASP A 229 -19.50 7.61 -13.10
CA ASP A 229 -18.13 7.85 -13.56
C ASP A 229 -17.13 7.04 -12.73
N ILE A 230 -17.37 6.97 -11.43
CA ILE A 230 -16.61 6.15 -10.49
C ILE A 230 -16.73 4.67 -10.88
N LYS A 231 -17.95 4.19 -11.20
CA LYS A 231 -18.16 2.81 -11.68
C LYS A 231 -17.42 2.54 -12.98
N ASN A 232 -17.53 3.44 -13.97
CA ASN A 232 -16.84 3.28 -15.27
C ASN A 232 -15.32 3.22 -15.10
N ALA A 233 -14.77 4.06 -14.23
CA ALA A 233 -13.36 4.02 -13.87
C ALA A 233 -12.99 2.68 -13.21
N LEU A 234 -13.78 2.23 -12.23
CA LEU A 234 -13.57 0.96 -11.53
C LEU A 234 -13.66 -0.24 -12.47
N ASP A 235 -14.65 -0.30 -13.36
CA ASP A 235 -14.80 -1.37 -14.36
C ASP A 235 -13.60 -1.42 -15.30
N SER A 236 -13.08 -0.26 -15.71
CA SER A 236 -11.89 -0.16 -16.56
C SER A 236 -10.64 -0.65 -15.82
N MET A 237 -10.49 -0.31 -14.54
CA MET A 237 -9.40 -0.81 -13.69
C MET A 237 -9.50 -2.33 -13.52
N MET A 238 -10.67 -2.86 -13.15
CA MET A 238 -10.87 -4.29 -12.92
C MET A 238 -10.57 -5.11 -14.19
N LYS A 239 -10.93 -4.61 -15.37
CA LYS A 239 -10.57 -5.21 -16.66
C LYS A 239 -9.07 -5.14 -16.93
N THR A 240 -8.44 -3.99 -16.68
CA THR A 240 -7.00 -3.80 -16.91
C THR A 240 -6.16 -4.73 -16.05
N PHE A 241 -6.59 -5.02 -14.82
CA PHE A 241 -5.89 -5.87 -13.85
C PHE A 241 -6.39 -7.32 -13.82
N ASP A 242 -7.29 -7.72 -14.72
CA ASP A 242 -7.84 -9.08 -14.78
C ASP A 242 -8.39 -9.55 -13.41
N VAL A 243 -9.07 -8.65 -12.70
CA VAL A 243 -9.51 -8.87 -11.31
C VAL A 243 -10.55 -10.00 -11.26
N PRO A 244 -10.35 -11.05 -10.43
CA PRO A 244 -11.25 -12.21 -10.39
C PRO A 244 -12.51 -11.93 -9.56
N LEU A 245 -13.49 -11.25 -10.17
CA LEU A 245 -14.69 -10.73 -9.48
C LEU A 245 -15.40 -11.74 -8.56
N ASN A 246 -15.40 -13.03 -8.89
CA ASN A 246 -15.99 -14.09 -8.07
C ASN A 246 -15.35 -14.26 -6.68
N LYS A 247 -14.18 -13.66 -6.43
CA LYS A 247 -13.48 -13.65 -5.13
C LYS A 247 -13.68 -12.35 -4.34
N LEU A 248 -14.51 -11.43 -4.84
CA LEU A 248 -14.85 -10.19 -4.16
C LEU A 248 -15.62 -10.47 -2.87
N VAL A 249 -15.20 -9.84 -1.77
CA VAL A 249 -15.87 -9.94 -0.46
C VAL A 249 -16.54 -8.65 -0.08
N SER A 250 -15.81 -7.53 -0.12
CA SER A 250 -16.35 -6.24 0.35
C SER A 250 -15.80 -5.05 -0.43
N ILE A 251 -16.53 -3.94 -0.35
CA ILE A 251 -16.13 -2.65 -0.90
C ILE A 251 -16.32 -1.57 0.16
N ALA A 252 -15.25 -0.85 0.50
CA ALA A 252 -15.24 0.23 1.49
C ALA A 252 -15.17 1.61 0.82
N THR A 253 -16.01 2.56 1.26
CA THR A 253 -16.07 3.94 0.75
C THR A 253 -16.26 4.98 1.88
N ASP A 254 -15.98 6.25 1.59
CA ASP A 254 -16.09 7.40 2.52
C ASP A 254 -17.54 7.74 2.95
N GLY A 255 -18.51 7.26 2.18
CA GLY A 255 -19.92 7.46 2.40
C GLY A 255 -20.53 8.69 1.74
N ALA A 256 -19.83 9.35 0.81
CA ALA A 256 -20.39 10.43 0.03
C ALA A 256 -21.65 9.97 -0.74
N PRO A 257 -22.58 10.88 -1.08
CA PRO A 257 -23.77 10.52 -1.86
C PRO A 257 -23.42 9.82 -3.19
N ALA A 258 -22.35 10.23 -3.86
CA ALA A 258 -21.84 9.58 -5.07
C ALA A 258 -21.39 8.13 -4.86
N MET A 259 -21.06 7.74 -3.62
CA MET A 259 -20.67 6.38 -3.26
C MET A 259 -21.88 5.54 -2.79
N LEU A 260 -22.70 6.06 -1.87
CA LEU A 260 -23.71 5.26 -1.16
C LEU A 260 -25.15 5.36 -1.69
N ASP A 261 -25.48 6.33 -2.55
CA ASP A 261 -26.86 6.45 -3.04
C ASP A 261 -27.32 5.14 -3.70
N LYS A 262 -28.55 4.70 -3.36
CA LYS A 262 -29.07 3.39 -3.76
C LYS A 262 -29.33 3.27 -5.26
N LYS A 263 -29.53 4.39 -5.96
CA LYS A 263 -29.88 4.42 -7.39
C LYS A 263 -28.73 4.93 -8.24
N THR A 264 -28.09 6.01 -7.82
CA THR A 264 -27.08 6.72 -8.62
C THR A 264 -25.67 6.64 -8.04
N GLY A 265 -25.54 6.17 -6.80
CA GLY A 265 -24.25 5.98 -6.14
C GLY A 265 -23.57 4.69 -6.56
N LEU A 266 -22.24 4.65 -6.48
CA LEU A 266 -21.41 3.49 -6.85
C LEU A 266 -21.96 2.17 -6.28
N MET A 267 -22.25 2.13 -4.98
CA MET A 267 -22.69 0.91 -4.30
C MET A 267 -24.08 0.45 -4.78
N GLY A 268 -24.96 1.39 -5.10
CA GLY A 268 -26.26 1.09 -5.72
C GLY A 268 -26.12 0.53 -7.13
N LEU A 269 -25.26 1.16 -7.94
CA LEU A 269 -25.00 0.73 -9.31
C LEU A 269 -24.34 -0.66 -9.38
N LEU A 270 -23.35 -0.93 -8.52
CA LEU A 270 -22.69 -2.24 -8.46
C LEU A 270 -23.62 -3.36 -8.03
N ARG A 271 -24.54 -3.10 -7.08
CA ARG A 271 -25.54 -4.11 -6.65
C ARG A 271 -26.54 -4.47 -7.74
N ASN A 272 -26.83 -3.53 -8.64
CA ASN A 272 -27.76 -3.73 -9.74
C ASN A 272 -27.07 -4.32 -10.99
N ASP A 273 -25.75 -4.49 -10.97
CA ASP A 273 -24.98 -5.07 -12.06
C ASP A 273 -24.88 -6.60 -11.89
N SER A 274 -25.42 -7.35 -12.86
CA SER A 274 -25.44 -8.82 -12.80
C SER A 274 -24.06 -9.46 -12.93
N GLN A 275 -23.04 -8.71 -13.36
CA GLN A 275 -21.66 -9.21 -13.45
C GLN A 275 -20.93 -9.16 -12.10
N ILE A 276 -21.42 -8.35 -11.15
CA ILE A 276 -20.81 -8.19 -9.83
C ILE A 276 -21.51 -9.16 -8.86
N PRO A 277 -20.77 -10.06 -8.20
CA PRO A 277 -21.37 -10.94 -7.21
C PRO A 277 -21.82 -10.15 -5.97
N GLN A 278 -22.63 -10.78 -5.11
CA GLN A 278 -22.95 -10.17 -3.82
C GLN A 278 -21.68 -9.87 -3.02
N PHE A 279 -21.66 -8.68 -2.42
CA PHE A 279 -20.53 -8.18 -1.64
C PHE A 279 -21.03 -7.41 -0.41
N ILE A 280 -20.17 -7.29 0.60
CA ILE A 280 -20.44 -6.56 1.83
C ILE A 280 -20.13 -5.07 1.61
N PRO A 281 -21.11 -4.17 1.74
CA PRO A 281 -20.86 -2.73 1.72
C PRO A 281 -20.19 -2.28 3.03
N ILE A 282 -19.11 -1.54 2.97
CA ILE A 282 -18.52 -0.90 4.14
C ILE A 282 -18.54 0.62 3.96
N HIS A 283 -19.21 1.31 4.88
CA HIS A 283 -19.01 2.74 5.04
C HIS A 283 -17.87 2.95 6.05
N CYS A 284 -16.81 3.61 5.61
CA CYS A 284 -15.57 3.83 6.36
C CYS A 284 -15.85 4.24 7.81
N ILE A 285 -15.31 3.46 8.75
CA ILE A 285 -15.54 3.64 10.19
C ILE A 285 -15.06 5.01 10.67
N ILE A 286 -13.94 5.52 10.15
CA ILE A 286 -13.40 6.84 10.50
C ILE A 286 -14.33 7.96 10.03
N HIS A 287 -14.80 7.91 8.78
CA HIS A 287 -15.74 8.90 8.25
C HIS A 287 -17.07 8.89 9.03
N ARG A 288 -17.57 7.72 9.44
CA ARG A 288 -18.77 7.59 10.26
C ARG A 288 -18.59 8.11 11.68
N GLU A 289 -17.44 7.83 12.29
CA GLU A 289 -17.07 8.37 13.60
C GLU A 289 -17.09 9.90 13.53
N HIS A 290 -16.48 10.48 12.49
CA HIS A 290 -16.53 11.92 12.25
C HIS A 290 -17.96 12.47 12.10
N LEU A 291 -18.90 11.71 11.52
CA LEU A 291 -20.30 12.13 11.45
C LEU A 291 -20.99 12.12 12.82
N VAL A 292 -20.63 11.20 13.72
CA VAL A 292 -21.16 11.20 15.10
C VAL A 292 -20.75 12.50 15.81
N THR A 293 -19.53 12.97 15.60
CA THR A 293 -19.02 14.13 16.32
C THR A 293 -19.75 15.43 15.97
N LYS A 294 -20.44 15.49 14.84
CA LYS A 294 -21.31 16.63 14.48
C LYS A 294 -22.48 16.82 15.45
N TYR A 295 -22.80 15.82 16.27
CA TYR A 295 -23.79 15.94 17.34
C TYR A 295 -23.32 16.86 18.48
N LEU A 296 -22.01 16.92 18.77
CA LEU A 296 -21.40 17.75 19.83
C LEU A 296 -21.32 19.24 19.47
N ASN A 297 -22.20 19.73 18.61
CA ASN A 297 -22.10 21.09 18.11
C ASN A 297 -22.41 22.08 19.24
N TYR A 298 -21.36 22.60 19.88
CA TYR A 298 -21.35 23.78 20.75
C TYR A 298 -20.95 25.01 19.91
N PRO A 299 -21.86 25.53 19.05
CA PRO A 299 -21.52 26.59 18.12
C PRO A 299 -21.07 27.87 18.83
N GLY A 300 -21.57 28.14 20.05
CA GLY A 300 -21.15 29.29 20.85
C GLY A 300 -19.65 29.22 21.20
N VAL A 301 -19.23 28.13 21.86
CA VAL A 301 -17.82 27.91 22.22
C VAL A 301 -16.92 27.92 20.98
N MET A 302 -17.26 27.12 19.97
CA MET A 302 -16.42 26.98 18.77
C MET A 302 -16.32 28.30 18.00
N LYS A 303 -17.39 29.08 17.88
CA LYS A 303 -17.37 30.37 17.19
C LYS A 303 -16.42 31.35 17.88
N THR A 304 -16.50 31.46 19.21
CA THR A 304 -15.64 32.38 19.97
C THR A 304 -14.17 31.95 19.91
N VAL A 305 -13.88 30.66 20.11
CA VAL A 305 -12.52 30.10 19.97
C VAL A 305 -11.95 30.38 18.58
N LEU A 306 -12.71 30.07 17.51
CA LEU A 306 -12.26 30.28 16.13
C LEU A 306 -12.06 31.76 15.80
N HIS A 307 -12.92 32.66 16.28
CA HIS A 307 -12.74 34.10 16.11
C HIS A 307 -11.42 34.60 16.73
N ILE A 308 -11.13 34.17 17.97
CA ILE A 308 -9.89 34.57 18.66
C ILE A 308 -8.67 33.99 17.95
N VAL A 309 -8.70 32.70 17.61
CA VAL A 309 -7.61 32.03 16.88
C VAL A 309 -7.34 32.72 15.54
N ASN A 310 -8.40 33.05 14.79
CA ASN A 310 -8.27 33.73 13.50
C ASN A 310 -7.72 35.16 13.67
N TYR A 311 -8.13 35.90 14.70
CA TYR A 311 -7.57 37.23 14.99
C TYR A 311 -6.06 37.18 15.24
N ILE A 312 -5.59 36.18 15.99
CA ILE A 312 -4.17 35.99 16.30
C ILE A 312 -3.41 35.53 15.05
N ARG A 313 -3.91 34.52 14.34
CA ARG A 313 -3.15 33.81 13.29
C ARG A 313 -3.22 34.44 11.89
N THR A 314 -4.31 35.12 11.54
CA THR A 314 -4.51 35.61 10.16
C THR A 314 -3.62 36.83 9.87
N ASN A 315 -3.30 37.62 10.89
CA ASN A 315 -2.42 38.77 10.75
C ASN A 315 -0.99 38.42 11.22
N ALA A 316 -0.02 38.46 10.30
CA ALA A 316 1.37 38.13 10.58
C ALA A 316 2.00 38.98 11.71
N LYS A 317 1.55 40.24 11.87
CA LYS A 317 1.97 41.10 12.99
C LYS A 317 1.40 40.60 14.31
N ASN A 318 0.10 40.30 14.37
CA ASN A 318 -0.54 39.78 15.59
C ASN A 318 0.07 38.44 16.00
N HIS A 319 0.31 37.55 15.04
CA HIS A 319 0.91 36.25 15.31
C HIS A 319 2.31 36.38 15.90
N ARG A 320 3.16 37.23 15.31
CA ARG A 320 4.50 37.51 15.84
C ARG A 320 4.45 38.14 17.23
N GLN A 321 3.55 39.09 17.44
CA GLN A 321 3.38 39.75 18.74
C GLN A 321 2.90 38.77 19.82
N PHE A 322 1.98 37.87 19.49
CA PHE A 322 1.53 36.83 20.41
C PHE A 322 2.66 35.85 20.72
N LYS A 323 3.44 35.43 19.72
CA LYS A 323 4.57 34.53 19.92
C LYS A 323 5.64 35.16 20.82
N ASN A 324 6.01 36.42 20.58
CA ASN A 324 6.95 37.14 21.43
C ASN A 324 6.41 37.26 22.87
N PHE A 325 5.11 37.51 23.03
CA PHE A 325 4.46 37.57 24.34
C PHE A 325 4.55 36.22 25.07
N LEU A 326 4.36 35.08 24.39
CA LEU A 326 4.56 33.75 24.99
C LEU A 326 6.02 33.50 25.39
N GLU A 327 6.97 33.91 24.55
CA GLU A 327 8.41 33.79 24.85
C GLU A 327 8.80 34.64 26.08
N GLU A 328 8.19 35.82 26.25
CA GLU A 328 8.41 36.69 27.43
C GLU A 328 7.92 36.05 28.74
N LEU A 329 6.89 35.20 28.70
CA LEU A 329 6.40 34.49 29.89
C LEU A 329 7.41 33.46 30.41
N ASN A 330 8.36 33.01 29.58
CA ASN A 330 9.43 32.05 29.93
C ASN A 330 8.94 30.75 30.61
N ASP A 331 7.70 30.35 30.34
CA ASP A 331 7.12 29.11 30.85
C ASP A 331 7.41 27.96 29.88
N GLN A 332 8.23 27.00 30.31
CA GLN A 332 8.61 25.85 29.48
C GLN A 332 7.50 24.80 29.35
N GLU A 333 6.47 24.85 30.19
CA GLU A 333 5.31 23.95 30.13
C GLU A 333 4.25 24.46 29.14
N LEU A 334 4.26 25.77 28.83
CA LEU A 334 3.33 26.35 27.87
C LEU A 334 3.74 26.10 26.42
N PRO A 335 2.76 25.87 25.53
CA PRO A 335 3.01 25.87 24.10
C PRO A 335 3.57 27.19 23.57
N ASN A 336 4.54 27.13 22.66
CA ASN A 336 5.14 28.33 22.04
C ASN A 336 4.29 28.97 20.92
N ASP A 337 3.14 28.38 20.56
CA ASP A 337 2.27 28.90 19.48
C ASP A 337 0.86 28.30 19.55
N ILE A 338 -0.12 29.01 18.99
CA ILE A 338 -1.50 28.54 18.81
C ILE A 338 -1.67 27.88 17.43
N ASN A 339 -2.46 26.81 17.30
CA ASN A 339 -2.61 26.11 16.02
C ASN A 339 -3.47 26.91 15.02
N PHE A 340 -3.13 26.90 13.72
CA PHE A 340 -3.99 27.47 12.67
C PHE A 340 -5.16 26.53 12.36
N PHE A 341 -6.35 27.09 12.16
CA PHE A 341 -7.53 26.33 11.78
C PHE A 341 -7.51 25.95 10.30
N CYS A 342 -7.71 24.66 10.03
CA CYS A 342 -8.05 24.17 8.70
C CYS A 342 -9.41 23.48 8.78
N ILE A 343 -10.42 24.08 8.15
CA ILE A 343 -11.85 23.67 8.15
C ILE A 343 -12.04 22.19 7.78
N VAL A 344 -11.07 21.58 7.10
CA VAL A 344 -11.24 20.31 6.38
C VAL A 344 -11.15 19.07 7.28
N ARG A 345 -10.68 19.15 8.54
CA ARG A 345 -10.51 17.95 9.40
C ARG A 345 -10.87 18.18 10.86
N TRP A 346 -11.73 17.33 11.42
CA TRP A 346 -12.11 17.35 12.84
C TRP A 346 -10.96 17.16 13.83
N LEU A 347 -9.96 16.35 13.47
CA LEU A 347 -8.68 16.25 14.19
C LEU A 347 -8.06 17.64 14.44
N SER A 348 -8.30 18.62 13.55
CA SER A 348 -7.83 20.00 13.76
C SER A 348 -8.62 20.73 14.85
N SER A 349 -9.92 20.45 15.00
CA SER A 349 -10.77 21.08 16.01
C SER A 349 -10.32 20.74 17.43
N TYR A 350 -10.02 19.46 17.71
CA TYR A 350 -9.45 19.07 19.00
C TYR A 350 -8.10 19.76 19.25
N ASN A 351 -7.18 19.71 18.27
CA ASN A 351 -5.87 20.32 18.39
C ASN A 351 -5.93 21.83 18.66
N ILE A 352 -6.97 22.52 18.18
CA ILE A 352 -7.21 23.94 18.46
C ILE A 352 -7.76 24.11 19.86
N LEU A 353 -8.80 23.36 20.24
CA LEU A 353 -9.40 23.45 21.57
C LEU A 353 -8.38 23.15 22.66
N ASN A 354 -7.63 22.05 22.54
CA ASN A 354 -6.61 21.68 23.51
C ASN A 354 -5.55 22.77 23.66
N ARG A 355 -5.03 23.28 22.54
CA ARG A 355 -4.04 24.36 22.53
C ARG A 355 -4.59 25.68 23.06
N PHE A 356 -5.86 26.00 22.76
CA PHE A 356 -6.53 27.19 23.24
C PHE A 356 -6.74 27.13 24.76
N VAL A 357 -7.14 25.98 25.28
CA VAL A 357 -7.27 25.72 26.73
C VAL A 357 -5.93 25.81 27.44
N ASP A 358 -4.86 25.21 26.87
CA ASP A 358 -3.51 25.31 27.45
C ASP A 358 -3.00 26.76 27.48
N LEU A 359 -3.42 27.59 26.52
CA LEU A 359 -3.03 28.99 26.40
C LEU A 359 -4.11 29.97 26.88
N PHE A 360 -5.12 29.51 27.64
CA PHE A 360 -6.29 30.32 27.95
C PHE A 360 -5.94 31.65 28.65
N ASP A 361 -5.11 31.57 29.71
CA ASP A 361 -4.68 32.75 30.46
C ASP A 361 -3.77 33.68 29.62
N PRO A 362 -2.71 33.19 28.94
CA PRO A 362 -1.93 34.00 28.02
C PRO A 362 -2.76 34.67 26.92
N ILE A 363 -3.71 33.96 26.31
CA ILE A 363 -4.60 34.52 25.28
C ILE A 363 -5.42 35.66 25.87
N THR A 364 -6.00 35.44 27.05
CA THR A 364 -6.85 36.44 27.72
C THR A 364 -6.05 37.69 28.09
N GLU A 365 -4.82 37.55 28.60
CA GLU A 365 -3.93 38.69 28.90
C GLU A 365 -3.50 39.42 27.62
N PHE A 366 -3.14 38.68 26.57
CA PHE A 366 -2.76 39.26 25.29
C PHE A 366 -3.90 40.09 24.68
N LEU A 367 -5.13 39.58 24.71
CA LEU A 367 -6.30 40.30 24.21
C LEU A 367 -6.59 41.57 25.03
N LYS A 368 -6.42 41.52 26.35
CA LYS A 368 -6.50 42.71 27.22
C LYS A 368 -5.45 43.77 26.83
N LYS A 369 -4.19 43.38 26.57
CA LYS A 369 -3.15 44.29 26.06
C LYS A 369 -3.47 44.87 24.68
N LYS A 370 -4.31 44.20 23.91
CA LYS A 370 -4.82 44.66 22.61
C LYS A 370 -6.09 45.50 22.70
N GLU A 371 -6.61 45.73 23.90
CA GLU A 371 -7.90 46.40 24.14
C GLU A 371 -9.07 45.69 23.42
N ILE A 372 -8.97 44.36 23.29
CA ILE A 372 -10.03 43.52 22.69
C ILE A 372 -10.69 42.72 23.79
N THR A 373 -12.00 42.83 23.87
CA THR A 373 -12.82 42.15 24.87
C THR A 373 -13.74 41.12 24.23
N TYR A 374 -13.75 39.92 24.78
CA TYR A 374 -14.77 38.91 24.53
C TYR A 374 -15.46 38.63 25.87
N SER A 375 -16.79 38.80 25.93
CA SER A 375 -17.56 38.60 27.16
C SER A 375 -17.45 37.16 27.68
N GLU A 376 -17.38 36.21 26.76
CA GLU A 376 -17.34 34.77 27.01
C GLU A 376 -16.10 34.34 27.79
N LEU A 377 -14.97 35.04 27.65
CA LEU A 377 -13.74 34.72 28.39
C LEU A 377 -13.84 35.02 29.89
N ASN A 378 -14.85 35.77 30.32
CA ASN A 378 -15.13 36.05 31.73
C ASN A 378 -16.42 35.35 32.22
N ASP A 379 -16.98 34.45 31.42
CA ASP A 379 -18.20 33.70 31.75
C ASP A 379 -17.83 32.29 32.23
N ASP A 380 -18.08 32.02 33.51
CA ASP A 380 -17.78 30.72 34.14
C ASP A 380 -18.57 29.56 33.51
N GLU A 381 -19.80 29.78 33.04
CA GLU A 381 -20.59 28.73 32.38
C GLU A 381 -20.03 28.43 30.99
N TRP A 382 -19.62 29.46 30.25
CA TRP A 382 -18.93 29.28 28.97
C TRP A 382 -17.59 28.55 29.13
N LEU A 383 -16.83 28.88 30.18
CA LEU A 383 -15.56 28.23 30.47
C LEU A 383 -15.77 26.75 30.85
N GLN A 384 -16.82 26.42 31.60
CA GLN A 384 -17.21 25.02 31.86
C GLN A 384 -17.50 24.26 30.56
N ASP A 385 -18.23 24.89 29.61
CA ASP A 385 -18.52 24.30 28.30
C ASP A 385 -17.27 24.09 27.46
N LEU A 386 -16.34 25.05 27.48
CA LEU A 386 -15.04 24.90 26.82
C LEU A 386 -14.26 23.70 27.36
N MET A 387 -14.22 23.53 28.68
CA MET A 387 -13.47 22.44 29.32
C MET A 387 -14.13 21.08 29.07
N PHE A 388 -15.46 20.99 29.22
CA PHE A 388 -16.23 19.79 28.89
C PHE A 388 -16.05 19.39 27.43
N LEU A 389 -16.21 20.34 26.50
CA LEU A 389 -16.03 20.07 25.08
C LEU A 389 -14.62 19.57 24.82
N THR A 390 -13.59 20.22 25.36
CA THR A 390 -12.19 19.82 25.15
C THR A 390 -11.91 18.40 25.66
N ASP A 391 -12.41 18.01 26.84
CA ASP A 391 -12.30 16.64 27.37
C ASP A 391 -13.01 15.62 26.46
N VAL A 392 -14.24 15.88 26.01
CA VAL A 392 -14.97 14.96 25.12
C VAL A 392 -14.26 14.81 23.76
N MET A 393 -13.75 15.93 23.23
CA MET A 393 -13.00 15.95 21.99
C MET A 393 -11.71 15.13 22.08
N GLU A 394 -11.04 15.14 23.24
CA GLU A 394 -9.86 14.32 23.49
C GLU A 394 -10.18 12.81 23.46
N HIS A 395 -11.30 12.41 24.06
CA HIS A 395 -11.76 11.01 24.01
C HIS A 395 -12.05 10.55 22.58
N LEU A 396 -12.74 11.39 21.80
CA LEU A 396 -13.00 11.13 20.38
C LEU A 396 -11.71 11.11 19.55
N GLN A 397 -10.79 12.04 19.80
CA GLN A 397 -9.47 12.07 19.19
C GLN A 397 -8.70 10.76 19.46
N THR A 398 -8.76 10.27 20.70
CA THR A 398 -8.13 9.01 21.10
C THR A 398 -8.70 7.83 20.32
N LEU A 399 -10.02 7.74 20.20
CA LEU A 399 -10.67 6.73 19.37
C LEU A 399 -10.24 6.86 17.91
N ASN A 400 -10.30 8.06 17.35
CA ASN A 400 -9.96 8.31 15.95
C ASN A 400 -8.53 7.85 15.62
N LEU A 401 -7.56 8.13 16.49
CA LEU A 401 -6.17 7.63 16.33
C LEU A 401 -6.08 6.10 16.39
N GLN A 402 -6.90 5.42 17.20
CA GLN A 402 -6.92 3.95 17.26
C GLN A 402 -7.47 3.32 15.98
N LEU A 403 -8.40 4.01 15.31
CA LEU A 403 -9.02 3.59 14.05
C LEU A 403 -8.13 3.83 12.83
N GLN A 404 -7.16 4.74 12.93
CA GLN A 404 -6.17 5.01 11.90
C GLN A 404 -5.02 4.01 11.89
N GLY A 405 -4.34 3.92 10.76
CA GLY A 405 -3.15 3.08 10.57
C GLY A 405 -3.32 2.09 9.42
N LYS A 406 -2.18 1.59 8.94
CA LYS A 406 -2.14 0.50 7.96
C LYS A 406 -2.43 -0.85 8.64
N ASP A 407 -2.84 -1.83 7.85
CA ASP A 407 -2.96 -3.24 8.26
C ASP A 407 -3.97 -3.51 9.39
N LYS A 408 -4.91 -2.58 9.61
CA LYS A 408 -6.00 -2.73 10.59
C LYS A 408 -7.04 -3.73 10.09
N ILE A 409 -7.39 -4.70 10.93
CA ILE A 409 -8.44 -5.68 10.65
C ILE A 409 -9.79 -5.14 11.13
N ILE A 410 -10.87 -5.47 10.41
CA ILE A 410 -12.23 -5.04 10.74
C ILE A 410 -12.66 -5.42 12.16
N SER A 411 -12.16 -6.53 12.70
CA SER A 411 -12.42 -6.98 14.08
C SER A 411 -11.88 -5.99 15.10
N ASP A 412 -10.63 -5.56 14.96
CA ASP A 412 -9.97 -4.62 15.88
C ASP A 412 -10.69 -3.27 15.87
N LEU A 413 -11.04 -2.80 14.67
CA LEU A 413 -11.80 -1.55 14.49
C LEU A 413 -13.18 -1.63 15.15
N SER A 414 -13.88 -2.76 15.00
CA SER A 414 -15.19 -2.97 15.62
C SER A 414 -15.10 -3.00 17.14
N GLN A 415 -14.09 -3.66 17.69
CA GLN A 415 -13.83 -3.67 19.14
C GLN A 415 -13.54 -2.26 19.68
N CYS A 416 -12.80 -1.43 18.96
CA CYS A 416 -12.59 -0.02 19.32
C CYS A 416 -13.92 0.74 19.44
N ILE A 417 -14.82 0.57 18.45
CA ILE A 417 -16.14 1.22 18.46
C ILE A 417 -16.99 0.74 19.64
N PHE A 418 -17.11 -0.58 19.85
CA PHE A 418 -17.91 -1.13 20.95
C PHE A 418 -17.34 -0.75 22.31
N SER A 419 -16.02 -0.79 22.48
CA SER A 419 -15.36 -0.33 23.70
C SER A 419 -15.65 1.15 23.97
N PHE A 420 -15.63 2.00 22.94
CA PHE A 420 -15.93 3.42 23.09
C PHE A 420 -17.39 3.68 23.49
N GLN A 421 -18.33 2.91 22.93
CA GLN A 421 -19.74 2.97 23.37
C GLN A 421 -19.87 2.68 24.87
N THR A 422 -19.16 1.68 25.40
CA THR A 422 -19.13 1.41 26.85
C THR A 422 -18.43 2.52 27.64
N LYS A 423 -17.35 3.11 27.11
CA LYS A 423 -16.69 4.26 27.74
C LYS A 423 -17.62 5.47 27.87
N LEU A 424 -18.45 5.77 26.87
CA LEU A 424 -19.44 6.85 26.97
C LEU A 424 -20.41 6.64 28.13
N GLN A 425 -20.86 5.40 28.37
CA GLN A 425 -21.71 5.06 29.53
C GLN A 425 -20.96 5.27 30.86
N LEU A 426 -19.68 4.91 30.90
CA LEU A 426 -18.81 5.17 32.06
C LEU A 426 -18.65 6.67 32.30
N PHE A 427 -18.47 7.48 31.25
CA PHE A 427 -18.34 8.93 31.34
C PHE A 427 -19.63 9.59 31.85
N GLN A 428 -20.80 9.13 31.41
CA GLN A 428 -22.08 9.58 31.96
C GLN A 428 -22.17 9.30 33.47
N LYS A 429 -21.74 8.11 33.91
CA LYS A 429 -21.69 7.75 35.34
C LYS A 429 -20.72 8.63 36.12
N ASP A 430 -19.56 8.94 35.55
CA ASP A 430 -18.54 9.80 36.14
C ASP A 430 -19.05 11.24 36.38
N ILE A 431 -19.75 11.82 35.40
CA ILE A 431 -20.40 13.15 35.54
C ILE A 431 -21.53 13.08 36.57
N LYS A 432 -22.39 12.05 36.51
CA LYS A 432 -23.52 11.88 37.43
C LYS A 432 -23.07 11.80 38.89
N ASN A 433 -21.94 11.14 39.14
CA ASN A 433 -21.34 11.01 40.46
C ASN A 433 -20.45 12.21 40.86
N LYS A 434 -20.25 13.18 39.95
CA LYS A 434 -19.40 14.36 40.14
C LYS A 434 -17.94 14.02 40.50
N THR A 435 -17.44 12.88 40.02
CA THR A 435 -16.06 12.44 40.28
C THR A 435 -15.06 13.03 39.27
N PHE A 436 -15.50 13.25 38.03
CA PHE A 436 -14.73 13.84 36.92
C PHE A 436 -13.36 13.16 36.71
N CYS A 437 -13.27 11.86 36.96
CA CYS A 437 -12.05 11.08 36.77
C CYS A 437 -11.62 11.01 35.30
N HIS A 438 -12.56 11.15 34.37
CA HIS A 438 -12.34 11.13 32.92
C HIS A 438 -12.49 12.51 32.27
N PHE A 439 -12.67 13.56 33.07
CA PHE A 439 -12.83 14.94 32.61
C PHE A 439 -11.81 15.82 33.32
N HIS A 440 -10.54 15.68 32.94
CA HIS A 440 -9.43 16.27 33.66
C HIS A 440 -9.43 17.80 33.57
N ARG A 441 -9.89 18.39 32.46
CA ARG A 441 -10.01 19.84 32.31
C ARG A 441 -11.10 20.38 33.24
N ILE A 442 -12.26 19.72 33.29
CA ILE A 442 -13.31 20.05 34.28
C ILE A 442 -12.82 19.90 35.72
N LYS A 443 -12.08 18.83 36.01
CA LYS A 443 -11.56 18.58 37.35
C LYS A 443 -10.54 19.63 37.78
N LYS A 444 -9.69 20.10 36.85
CA LYS A 444 -8.65 21.10 37.11
C LYS A 444 -9.22 22.47 37.49
N ILE A 445 -10.29 22.92 36.83
CA ILE A 445 -10.92 24.22 37.12
C ILE A 445 -11.73 24.22 38.42
N GLY A 446 -12.14 23.04 38.93
CA GLY A 446 -12.74 22.89 40.26
C GLY A 446 -14.08 23.61 40.47
N PHE A 447 -14.79 23.98 39.39
CA PHE A 447 -16.06 24.70 39.49
C PHE A 447 -17.16 23.86 40.17
N ASN A 448 -18.04 24.54 40.92
CA ASN A 448 -19.28 23.95 41.38
C ASN A 448 -20.31 23.96 40.25
N ILE A 449 -20.30 22.90 39.43
CA ILE A 449 -21.20 22.78 38.28
C ILE A 449 -22.63 22.54 38.77
N LYS A 450 -23.55 23.40 38.33
CA LYS A 450 -24.99 23.30 38.64
C LYS A 450 -25.57 21.98 38.12
N GLN A 451 -26.58 21.45 38.81
CA GLN A 451 -27.19 20.17 38.44
C GLN A 451 -27.81 20.19 37.03
N GLU A 452 -28.40 21.31 36.63
CA GLU A 452 -28.95 21.52 35.27
C GLU A 452 -27.87 21.33 34.19
N LYS A 453 -26.67 21.87 34.43
CA LYS A 453 -25.54 21.77 33.51
C LYS A 453 -24.95 20.37 33.44
N LEU A 454 -24.87 19.68 34.58
CA LEU A 454 -24.49 18.26 34.59
C LEU A 454 -25.47 17.40 33.79
N ASN A 455 -26.77 17.68 33.90
CA ASN A 455 -27.79 16.97 33.12
C ASN A 455 -27.65 17.27 31.61
N GLU A 456 -27.29 18.50 31.23
CA GLU A 456 -26.97 18.86 29.84
C GLU A 456 -25.78 18.04 29.31
N TYR A 457 -24.68 17.96 30.07
CA TYR A 457 -23.50 17.18 29.69
C TYR A 457 -23.79 15.69 29.54
N ILE A 458 -24.55 15.11 30.47
CA ILE A 458 -24.99 13.71 30.39
C ILE A 458 -25.84 13.48 29.14
N LYS A 459 -26.80 14.38 28.85
CA LYS A 459 -27.64 14.30 27.66
C LYS A 459 -26.82 14.38 26.37
N ASN A 460 -25.79 15.22 26.34
CA ASN A 460 -24.89 15.33 25.19
C ASN A 460 -24.11 14.01 24.96
N LEU A 461 -23.58 13.39 26.03
CA LEU A 461 -22.95 12.07 25.95
C LEU A 461 -23.91 10.95 25.54
N GLU A 462 -25.16 10.99 26.00
CA GLU A 462 -26.21 10.05 25.61
C GLU A 462 -26.57 10.18 24.13
N GLY A 463 -26.63 11.41 23.62
CA GLY A 463 -26.84 11.67 22.20
C GLY A 463 -25.69 11.16 21.32
N ILE A 464 -24.43 11.37 21.74
CA ILE A 464 -23.26 10.77 21.06
C ILE A 464 -23.36 9.25 21.03
N LEU A 465 -23.68 8.63 22.17
CA LEU A 465 -23.83 7.17 22.27
C LEU A 465 -24.92 6.66 21.32
N THR A 466 -26.06 7.35 21.26
CA THR A 466 -27.17 7.03 20.36
C THR A 466 -26.75 7.15 18.90
N GLU A 467 -26.02 8.21 18.52
CA GLU A 467 -25.47 8.35 17.18
C GLU A 467 -24.48 7.23 16.84
N PHE A 468 -23.60 6.82 17.76
CA PHE A 468 -22.74 5.65 17.54
C PHE A 468 -23.57 4.37 17.35
N GLN A 469 -24.59 4.13 18.17
CA GLN A 469 -25.41 2.93 18.08
C GLN A 469 -26.21 2.86 16.76
N ASN A 470 -26.78 4.00 16.35
CA ASN A 470 -27.56 4.12 15.11
C ASN A 470 -26.67 4.00 13.89
N ARG A 471 -25.54 4.74 13.88
CA ARG A 471 -24.62 4.72 12.76
C ARG A 471 -24.05 3.32 12.64
N PHE A 472 -23.41 2.75 13.66
CA PHE A 472 -22.69 1.47 13.55
C PHE A 472 -23.55 0.21 13.80
N GLN A 473 -24.84 0.26 13.49
CA GLN A 473 -25.73 -0.90 13.66
C GLN A 473 -25.31 -2.09 12.78
N ASP A 474 -24.73 -1.81 11.61
CA ASP A 474 -24.18 -2.82 10.70
C ASP A 474 -23.05 -3.65 11.30
N LEU A 475 -22.17 -3.05 12.11
CA LEU A 475 -21.12 -3.78 12.82
C LEU A 475 -21.71 -4.82 13.79
N LYS A 476 -22.95 -4.64 14.26
CA LYS A 476 -23.65 -5.67 15.05
C LYS A 476 -24.03 -6.88 14.19
N TYR A 477 -24.41 -6.68 12.93
CA TYR A 477 -24.64 -7.80 11.99
C TYR A 477 -23.35 -8.52 11.65
N PHE A 478 -22.21 -7.83 11.68
CA PHE A 478 -20.90 -8.45 11.47
C PHE A 478 -20.43 -9.27 12.68
N LYS A 479 -21.01 -9.03 13.85
CA LYS A 479 -20.57 -9.63 15.10
C LYS A 479 -20.49 -11.15 15.04
N SER A 480 -21.45 -11.83 14.42
CA SER A 480 -21.44 -13.31 14.33
C SER A 480 -20.20 -13.85 13.64
N PHE A 481 -19.85 -13.32 12.46
CA PHE A 481 -18.66 -13.78 11.74
C PHE A 481 -17.36 -13.22 12.34
N LEU A 482 -17.38 -12.07 13.00
CA LEU A 482 -16.21 -11.55 13.71
C LEU A 482 -15.90 -12.37 14.96
N ASP A 483 -16.92 -12.77 15.72
CA ASP A 483 -16.78 -13.64 16.89
C ASP A 483 -16.24 -15.02 16.45
N PHE A 484 -16.73 -15.54 15.31
CA PHE A 484 -16.13 -16.71 14.66
C PHE A 484 -14.66 -16.54 14.34
N PHE A 485 -14.31 -15.45 13.67
CA PHE A 485 -12.93 -15.20 13.28
C PHE A 485 -11.99 -15.06 14.47
N LEU A 486 -12.46 -14.45 15.56
CA LEU A 486 -11.65 -14.16 16.75
C LEU A 486 -11.58 -15.34 17.73
N ASN A 487 -12.64 -16.12 17.86
CA ASN A 487 -12.71 -17.23 18.79
C ASN A 487 -13.66 -18.34 18.29
N PRO A 488 -13.20 -19.16 17.33
CA PRO A 488 -14.03 -20.25 16.81
C PRO A 488 -14.40 -21.28 17.89
N PHE A 489 -13.62 -21.37 18.98
CA PHE A 489 -13.84 -22.31 20.09
C PHE A 489 -14.94 -21.90 21.07
N ALA A 490 -15.38 -20.64 21.04
CA ALA A 490 -16.46 -20.16 21.92
C ALA A 490 -17.84 -20.16 21.26
N ILE A 491 -17.93 -20.53 19.98
CA ILE A 491 -19.21 -20.56 19.26
C ILE A 491 -20.01 -21.78 19.69
N ASN A 492 -21.27 -21.57 20.05
CA ASN A 492 -22.20 -22.66 20.29
C ASN A 492 -23.15 -22.83 19.10
N ILE A 493 -22.78 -23.70 18.15
CA ILE A 493 -23.58 -23.95 16.93
C ILE A 493 -24.96 -24.54 17.24
N ILE A 494 -25.12 -25.22 18.39
CA ILE A 494 -26.36 -25.92 18.75
C ILE A 494 -27.37 -24.95 19.39
N GLN A 495 -26.90 -24.04 20.24
CA GLN A 495 -27.76 -23.13 21.00
C GLN A 495 -27.93 -21.76 20.32
N ASP A 496 -26.91 -21.29 19.61
CA ASP A 496 -26.97 -20.04 18.87
C ASP A 496 -27.37 -20.34 17.41
N GLU A 497 -28.23 -19.51 16.81
CA GLU A 497 -28.41 -19.52 15.35
C GLU A 497 -27.09 -19.10 14.69
N PHE A 498 -26.20 -20.06 14.44
CA PHE A 498 -24.92 -19.83 13.79
C PHE A 498 -25.15 -19.54 12.30
N SER A 499 -25.55 -18.30 12.00
CA SER A 499 -25.70 -17.83 10.63
C SER A 499 -24.59 -16.84 10.29
N ILE A 500 -23.57 -17.34 9.60
CA ILE A 500 -22.57 -16.51 8.94
C ILE A 500 -23.09 -16.18 7.53
N SER A 501 -22.96 -14.92 7.11
CA SER A 501 -23.37 -14.49 5.76
C SER A 501 -22.85 -15.43 4.67
N ASN A 502 -23.66 -15.72 3.65
CA ASN A 502 -23.23 -16.52 2.48
C ASN A 502 -22.06 -15.87 1.70
N ILE A 503 -21.86 -14.56 1.88
CA ILE A 503 -20.70 -13.81 1.36
C ILE A 503 -19.41 -14.12 2.16
N ILE A 504 -19.49 -14.81 3.29
CA ILE A 504 -18.34 -15.27 4.05
C ILE A 504 -18.22 -16.79 3.92
N MET A 505 -19.29 -17.53 4.17
CA MET A 505 -19.29 -18.99 4.11
C MET A 505 -20.32 -19.49 3.12
N THR A 506 -19.87 -20.07 2.00
CA THR A 506 -20.76 -20.52 0.92
C THR A 506 -21.44 -21.85 1.21
N GLN A 507 -20.75 -22.77 1.91
CA GLN A 507 -21.27 -24.07 2.30
C GLN A 507 -21.40 -24.10 3.83
N GLN A 508 -22.53 -23.62 4.34
CA GLN A 508 -22.74 -23.52 5.79
C GLN A 508 -22.74 -24.90 6.44
N GLU A 509 -23.39 -25.88 5.82
CA GLU A 509 -23.52 -27.25 6.35
C GLU A 509 -22.16 -27.93 6.50
N SER A 510 -21.29 -27.78 5.51
CA SER A 510 -19.90 -28.27 5.58
C SER A 510 -19.11 -27.53 6.65
N GLY A 511 -19.26 -26.20 6.72
CA GLY A 511 -18.57 -25.35 7.69
C GLY A 511 -18.98 -25.64 9.15
N GLU A 512 -20.24 -25.98 9.40
CA GLU A 512 -20.72 -26.39 10.73
C GLU A 512 -20.04 -27.68 11.20
N LEU A 513 -19.95 -28.68 10.32
CA LEU A 513 -19.24 -29.94 10.63
C LEU A 513 -17.75 -29.70 10.87
N GLU A 514 -17.10 -28.91 10.00
CA GLU A 514 -15.69 -28.52 10.18
C GLU A 514 -15.47 -27.79 11.52
N LEU A 515 -16.42 -26.95 11.95
CA LEU A 515 -16.30 -26.19 13.19
C LEU A 515 -16.43 -27.09 14.42
N ILE A 516 -17.36 -28.06 14.41
CA ILE A 516 -17.44 -29.08 15.47
C ILE A 516 -16.12 -29.85 15.57
N GLU A 517 -15.56 -30.28 14.44
CA GLU A 517 -14.28 -31.01 14.43
C GLU A 517 -13.10 -30.14 14.86
N MET A 518 -13.09 -28.84 14.50
CA MET A 518 -12.06 -27.89 14.93
C MET A 518 -12.14 -27.66 16.44
N GLN A 519 -13.35 -27.54 16.98
CA GLN A 519 -13.57 -27.31 18.40
C GLN A 519 -13.02 -28.45 19.27
N GLU A 520 -13.02 -29.69 18.78
CA GLU A 520 -12.43 -30.85 19.46
C GLU A 520 -10.93 -31.07 19.16
N ASP A 521 -10.31 -30.25 18.29
CA ASP A 521 -8.89 -30.36 17.95
C ASP A 521 -7.99 -29.71 19.02
N GLN A 522 -7.46 -30.54 19.92
CA GLN A 522 -6.61 -30.09 21.03
C GLN A 522 -5.35 -29.34 20.58
N ALA A 523 -4.77 -29.71 19.43
CA ALA A 523 -3.57 -29.05 18.93
C ALA A 523 -3.89 -27.63 18.46
N LEU A 524 -5.01 -27.45 17.77
CA LEU A 524 -5.50 -26.12 17.37
C LEU A 524 -5.90 -25.26 18.57
N GLN A 525 -6.55 -25.83 19.60
CA GLN A 525 -6.86 -25.10 20.83
C GLN A 525 -5.60 -24.57 21.53
N LEU A 526 -4.56 -25.40 21.66
CA LEU A 526 -3.28 -24.99 22.25
C LEU A 526 -2.62 -23.90 21.41
N LYS A 527 -2.62 -24.06 20.08
CA LYS A 527 -2.07 -23.07 19.17
C LYS A 527 -2.78 -21.72 19.32
N TYR A 528 -4.11 -21.71 19.28
CA TYR A 528 -4.95 -20.52 19.47
C TYR A 528 -4.59 -19.74 20.74
N LYS A 529 -4.42 -20.43 21.87
CA LYS A 529 -4.06 -19.81 23.15
C LYS A 529 -2.64 -19.22 23.19
N SER A 530 -1.77 -19.62 22.25
CA SER A 530 -0.34 -19.30 22.28
C SER A 530 0.12 -18.29 21.21
N THR A 531 -0.74 -17.91 20.26
CA THR A 531 -0.37 -17.05 19.13
C THR A 531 -1.39 -15.94 18.85
N SER A 532 -1.04 -14.98 18.00
CA SER A 532 -2.03 -14.03 17.48
C SER A 532 -3.07 -14.74 16.60
N ILE A 533 -4.21 -14.09 16.36
CA ILE A 533 -5.27 -14.65 15.54
C ILE A 533 -4.85 -14.90 14.09
N THR A 534 -3.98 -14.04 13.55
CA THR A 534 -3.43 -14.18 12.20
C THR A 534 -2.51 -15.39 12.08
N GLU A 535 -1.64 -15.62 13.09
CA GLU A 535 -0.75 -16.78 13.13
C GLU A 535 -1.50 -18.08 13.42
N PHE A 536 -2.59 -18.03 14.20
CA PHE A 536 -3.50 -19.15 14.36
C PHE A 536 -4.09 -19.57 13.02
N TRP A 537 -4.72 -18.63 12.30
CA TRP A 537 -5.35 -18.95 11.02
C TRP A 537 -4.34 -19.41 9.98
N LYS A 538 -3.10 -18.91 9.94
CA LYS A 538 -2.02 -19.46 9.10
C LYS A 538 -1.77 -20.95 9.37
N PHE A 539 -1.79 -21.36 10.64
CA PHE A 539 -1.54 -22.74 11.06
C PHE A 539 -2.70 -23.70 10.77
N VAL A 540 -3.95 -23.21 10.65
CA VAL A 540 -5.10 -24.05 10.35
C VAL A 540 -4.92 -24.76 8.99
N PRO A 541 -4.96 -26.11 8.94
CA PRO A 541 -4.72 -26.86 7.72
C PRO A 541 -5.92 -26.82 6.79
N GLU A 542 -5.74 -26.27 5.58
CA GLU A 542 -6.78 -26.18 4.55
C GLU A 542 -7.31 -27.56 4.13
N SER A 543 -6.47 -28.61 4.17
CA SER A 543 -6.89 -29.97 3.82
C SER A 543 -7.91 -30.58 4.78
N LYS A 544 -8.00 -30.07 6.02
CA LYS A 544 -8.94 -30.55 7.04
C LYS A 544 -10.10 -29.58 7.26
N TYR A 545 -9.84 -28.27 7.14
CA TYR A 545 -10.83 -27.21 7.40
C TYR A 545 -10.93 -26.20 6.22
N PRO A 546 -11.24 -26.65 5.00
CA PRO A 546 -11.23 -25.78 3.82
C PRO A 546 -12.26 -24.65 3.89
N GLU A 547 -13.50 -24.91 4.32
CA GLU A 547 -14.54 -23.86 4.37
C GLU A 547 -14.27 -22.85 5.49
N LEU A 548 -13.80 -23.30 6.66
CA LEU A 548 -13.46 -22.39 7.76
C LEU A 548 -12.26 -21.51 7.42
N LYS A 549 -11.20 -22.09 6.83
CA LYS A 549 -10.02 -21.34 6.40
C LYS A 549 -10.40 -20.28 5.36
N LYS A 550 -11.23 -20.64 4.38
CA LYS A 550 -11.75 -19.72 3.36
C LYS A 550 -12.61 -18.62 3.97
N ALA A 551 -13.49 -18.93 4.92
CA ALA A 551 -14.27 -17.93 5.64
C ALA A 551 -13.36 -16.94 6.38
N ALA A 552 -12.32 -17.43 7.06
CA ALA A 552 -11.33 -16.57 7.72
C ALA A 552 -10.58 -15.67 6.72
N CYS A 553 -10.18 -16.20 5.54
CA CYS A 553 -9.57 -15.41 4.47
C CYS A 553 -10.51 -14.28 3.99
N ARG A 554 -11.81 -14.55 3.85
CA ARG A 554 -12.78 -13.55 3.44
C ARG A 554 -12.98 -12.48 4.51
N ILE A 555 -13.04 -12.85 5.78
CA ILE A 555 -13.22 -11.87 6.88
C ILE A 555 -12.02 -10.94 6.99
N ILE A 556 -10.79 -11.48 6.96
CA ILE A 556 -9.58 -10.68 7.12
C ILE A 556 -9.30 -9.77 5.92
N SER A 557 -9.83 -10.11 4.72
CA SER A 557 -9.72 -9.25 3.54
C SER A 557 -10.53 -7.96 3.66
N ILE A 558 -11.52 -7.88 4.55
CA ILE A 558 -12.43 -6.73 4.66
C ILE A 558 -11.68 -5.49 5.15
N PHE A 559 -11.69 -4.43 4.34
CA PHE A 559 -11.35 -3.08 4.79
C PHE A 559 -12.44 -2.52 5.70
N GLY A 560 -12.07 -2.08 6.91
CA GLY A 560 -12.97 -1.30 7.78
C GLY A 560 -12.90 0.21 7.58
N THR A 561 -11.85 0.69 6.92
CA THR A 561 -11.61 2.11 6.67
C THR A 561 -11.05 2.35 5.28
N THR A 562 -11.14 3.59 4.82
CA THR A 562 -10.48 4.10 3.61
C THR A 562 -9.15 4.80 3.95
N TYR A 563 -8.62 4.59 5.16
CA TYR A 563 -7.43 5.28 5.66
C TYR A 563 -6.20 5.09 4.75
N THR A 564 -6.05 3.89 4.17
CA THR A 564 -4.95 3.62 3.22
C THR A 564 -5.01 4.58 2.03
N CYS A 565 -6.20 4.91 1.52
CA CYS A 565 -6.39 5.91 0.46
C CYS A 565 -6.10 7.34 0.96
N GLU A 566 -6.63 7.73 2.12
CA GLU A 566 -6.41 9.07 2.71
C GLU A 566 -4.92 9.35 2.98
N SER A 567 -4.22 8.35 3.51
CA SER A 567 -2.77 8.38 3.76
C SER A 567 -2.00 8.48 2.44
N PHE A 568 -2.46 7.78 1.41
CA PHE A 568 -1.91 7.84 0.06
C PHE A 568 -2.04 9.25 -0.55
N TYR A 569 -3.16 9.95 -0.36
CA TYR A 569 -3.31 11.35 -0.80
C TYR A 569 -2.37 12.34 -0.08
N SER A 570 -1.93 12.02 1.14
CA SER A 570 -0.89 12.82 1.79
C SER A 570 0.45 12.69 1.05
N THR A 571 0.74 11.53 0.44
CA THR A 571 1.90 11.33 -0.43
C THR A 571 1.75 12.07 -1.76
N LEU A 572 0.53 12.17 -2.31
CA LEU A 572 0.24 12.88 -3.55
C LEU A 572 0.71 14.33 -3.51
N LYS A 573 0.54 15.02 -2.37
CA LYS A 573 0.98 16.41 -2.15
C LYS A 573 2.49 16.61 -2.30
N PHE A 574 3.29 15.58 -2.04
CA PHE A 574 4.75 15.62 -2.23
C PHE A 574 5.13 15.31 -3.68
N VAL A 575 4.47 14.34 -4.32
CA VAL A 575 4.74 13.93 -5.70
C VAL A 575 4.30 14.99 -6.69
N LYS A 576 3.10 15.57 -6.52
CA LYS A 576 2.55 16.68 -7.31
C LYS A 576 2.45 17.92 -6.42
N SER A 577 3.57 18.59 -6.27
CA SER A 577 3.72 19.80 -5.44
C SER A 577 3.62 21.08 -6.29
N LYS A 578 3.65 22.27 -5.65
CA LYS A 578 3.71 23.57 -6.34
C LYS A 578 4.87 23.69 -7.35
N HIS A 579 5.96 22.97 -7.11
CA HIS A 579 7.15 22.96 -7.99
C HIS A 579 7.13 21.81 -9.01
N ARG A 580 6.13 20.92 -8.95
CA ARG A 580 6.00 19.72 -9.79
C ARG A 580 4.53 19.46 -10.19
N SER A 581 3.80 20.51 -10.55
CA SER A 581 2.37 20.42 -10.88
C SER A 581 2.08 19.87 -12.27
N MET A 582 3.05 19.90 -13.18
CA MET A 582 2.90 19.54 -14.61
C MET A 582 3.14 18.05 -14.93
N LEU A 583 2.90 17.15 -13.99
CA LEU A 583 2.97 15.70 -14.26
C LEU A 583 1.73 15.27 -15.06
N THR A 584 1.93 14.42 -16.07
CA THR A 584 0.81 13.72 -16.73
C THR A 584 0.19 12.74 -15.75
N ASN A 585 -1.07 12.35 -15.98
CA ASN A 585 -1.77 11.36 -15.15
C ASN A 585 -1.01 10.03 -15.09
N GLN A 586 -0.45 9.58 -16.22
CA GLN A 586 0.37 8.37 -16.28
C GLN A 586 1.61 8.46 -15.39
N HIS A 587 2.39 9.54 -15.49
CA HIS A 587 3.58 9.71 -14.67
C HIS A 587 3.24 9.83 -13.19
N LEU A 588 2.16 10.51 -12.86
CA LEU A 588 1.67 10.62 -11.48
C LEU A 588 1.34 9.24 -10.92
N LYS A 589 0.54 8.45 -11.63
CA LYS A 589 0.19 7.07 -11.29
C LYS A 589 1.44 6.22 -11.03
N GLU A 590 2.40 6.23 -11.94
CA GLU A 590 3.63 5.43 -11.85
C GLU A 590 4.50 5.78 -10.63
N LEU A 591 4.67 7.07 -10.36
CA LEU A 591 5.41 7.54 -9.18
C LEU A 591 4.69 7.18 -7.88
N MET A 592 3.37 7.37 -7.85
CA MET A 592 2.55 7.08 -6.69
C MET A 592 2.56 5.58 -6.38
N ARG A 593 2.37 4.72 -7.39
CA ARG A 593 2.46 3.25 -7.25
C ARG A 593 3.83 2.82 -6.73
N SER A 594 4.91 3.30 -7.34
CA SER A 594 6.28 3.00 -6.88
C SER A 594 6.54 3.47 -5.45
N SER A 595 5.91 4.56 -5.01
CA SER A 595 6.07 5.07 -3.65
C SER A 595 5.27 4.31 -2.59
N ALA A 596 4.19 3.64 -2.99
CA ALA A 596 3.21 3.03 -2.09
C ALA A 596 3.29 1.50 -2.01
N THR A 597 3.82 0.85 -3.05
CA THR A 597 3.87 -0.61 -3.14
C THR A 597 4.81 -1.25 -2.11
N ASN A 598 4.46 -2.47 -1.68
CA ASN A 598 5.28 -3.35 -0.86
C ASN A 598 6.12 -4.32 -1.69
N TYR A 599 5.81 -4.48 -2.99
CA TYR A 599 6.62 -5.31 -3.89
C TYR A 599 8.04 -4.77 -4.05
N LEU A 600 8.99 -5.70 -4.17
CA LEU A 600 10.37 -5.42 -4.54
C LEU A 600 10.59 -5.79 -6.03
N PRO A 601 10.91 -4.83 -6.90
CA PRO A 601 11.17 -5.13 -8.30
C PRO A 601 12.42 -6.00 -8.48
N ASN A 602 12.37 -6.95 -9.41
CA ASN A 602 13.54 -7.73 -9.81
C ASN A 602 14.40 -6.94 -10.81
N PHE A 603 15.31 -6.11 -10.30
CA PHE A 603 16.15 -5.24 -11.14
C PHE A 603 17.05 -6.01 -12.12
N LYS A 604 17.50 -7.22 -11.75
CA LYS A 604 18.30 -8.07 -12.65
C LYS A 604 17.51 -8.48 -13.89
N GLN A 605 16.28 -8.93 -13.67
CA GLN A 605 15.37 -9.29 -14.75
C GLN A 605 15.07 -8.07 -15.63
N LEU A 606 14.72 -6.92 -15.03
CA LEU A 606 14.48 -5.68 -15.76
C LEU A 606 15.69 -5.23 -16.59
N ALA A 607 16.90 -5.33 -16.04
CA ALA A 607 18.14 -5.00 -16.75
C ALA A 607 18.39 -5.92 -17.95
N THR A 608 18.04 -7.20 -17.85
CA THR A 608 18.19 -8.13 -18.97
C THR A 608 17.17 -7.91 -20.09
N GLN A 609 15.97 -7.44 -19.75
CA GLN A 609 14.88 -7.15 -20.70
C GLN A 609 15.00 -5.77 -21.36
N ALA A 610 15.84 -4.88 -20.82
CA ALA A 610 16.04 -3.54 -21.35
C ALA A 610 17.01 -3.46 -22.56
N LYS A 611 17.51 -4.62 -23.03
CA LYS A 611 18.27 -4.76 -24.29
C LYS A 611 17.32 -4.90 -25.46
#